data_AF-A0A1F8PS62-F1
#
_entry.id   AF-A0A1F8PS62-F1
#
_cell.length_a   1.000
_cell.length_b   1.000
_cell.length_c   1.000
_cell.angle_alpha   90.00
_cell.angle_beta   90.00
_cell.angle_gamma   90.00
#
_symmetry.space_group_name_H-M   'P 1'
#
loop_
_entity.id
_entity.type
_entity.pdbx_description
1 polymer ?
#
loop_
_entity_poly.entity_id
_entity_poly.type
_entity_poly.pdbx_seq_one_letter_code
_entity_poly.pdbx_strand_id
1 'polypeptide(L)'
;MENEISRKRGLVLALVVATVIVFVGLVWIIVTNKPWNPSGLTGSGDIAGAAQLGKNCTYPLHYWREHPERYPPQVVLGGKTYQADEINRILSGDGGDPASQLQAQLLGVFLNISAGADQDVIDATVFQAYGWLVSHPDGSDISESAREEQSRLYNLLEAYNYGLAGVALCPEAASYMITETVTPSQTPTDISTTSPSPTPSPSPTASPTFSPTAVLPTVIAPSHTSTPTTERPGIEPSATNTPIPTTAEPTPTNTSNPEATPTFTQPPEPSPTFTVPPPPSPTITPPPP
;
A
#
# COMPACT_ATOMS: atom_id res chain seq x y z
N MET A 1 49.66 -24.75 -5.34
CA MET A 1 49.16 -23.82 -4.28
C MET A 1 47.67 -23.53 -4.47
N GLU A 2 47.02 -24.18 -5.43
CA GLU A 2 45.63 -23.97 -5.86
C GLU A 2 44.58 -24.41 -4.83
N ASN A 3 44.91 -25.32 -3.91
CA ASN A 3 43.96 -25.82 -2.91
C ASN A 3 43.62 -24.79 -1.83
N GLU A 4 44.52 -23.86 -1.52
CA GLU A 4 44.31 -22.87 -0.46
C GLU A 4 43.40 -21.73 -0.90
N ILE A 5 43.48 -21.31 -2.17
CA ILE A 5 42.66 -20.23 -2.73
C ILE A 5 41.19 -20.69 -2.87
N SER A 6 40.96 -21.91 -3.37
CA SER A 6 39.62 -22.47 -3.49
C SER A 6 38.94 -22.65 -2.13
N ARG A 7 39.70 -23.07 -1.12
CA ARG A 7 39.21 -23.20 0.26
C ARG A 7 38.82 -21.86 0.87
N LYS A 8 39.62 -20.80 0.65
CA LYS A 8 39.30 -19.44 1.13
C LYS A 8 38.07 -18.87 0.44
N ARG A 9 37.92 -19.04 -0.87
CA ARG A 9 36.73 -18.59 -1.62
C ARG A 9 35.46 -19.31 -1.19
N GLY A 10 35.53 -20.63 -0.97
CA GLY A 10 34.40 -21.40 -0.46
C GLY A 10 33.96 -20.93 0.93
N LEU A 11 34.92 -20.63 1.82
CA LEU A 11 34.62 -20.12 3.16
C LEU A 11 33.97 -18.73 3.13
N VAL A 12 34.46 -17.83 2.28
CA VAL A 12 33.86 -16.48 2.13
C VAL A 12 32.43 -16.57 1.59
N LEU A 13 32.18 -17.40 0.57
CA LEU A 13 30.84 -17.60 0.01
C LEU A 13 29.87 -18.16 1.07
N ALA A 14 30.30 -19.16 1.84
CA ALA A 14 29.51 -19.72 2.93
C ALA A 14 29.17 -18.67 4.00
N LEU A 15 30.12 -17.78 4.32
CA LEU A 15 29.91 -16.69 5.27
C LEU A 15 28.87 -15.68 4.78
N VAL A 16 28.94 -15.28 3.50
CA VAL A 16 27.97 -14.36 2.88
C VAL A 16 26.57 -14.98 2.88
N VAL A 17 26.43 -16.24 2.45
CA VAL A 17 25.14 -16.95 2.44
C VAL A 17 24.57 -17.05 3.86
N ALA A 18 25.39 -17.40 4.86
CA ALA A 18 24.97 -17.46 6.25
C ALA A 18 24.48 -16.09 6.75
N THR A 19 25.17 -15.00 6.43
CA THR A 19 24.74 -13.65 6.83
C THR A 19 23.42 -13.22 6.19
N VAL A 20 23.19 -13.56 4.92
CA VAL A 20 21.90 -13.26 4.25
C VAL A 20 20.76 -14.06 4.89
N ILE A 21 20.97 -15.34 5.19
CA ILE A 21 19.96 -16.17 5.89
C ILE A 21 19.65 -15.59 7.27
N VAL A 22 20.68 -15.17 8.02
CA VAL A 22 20.48 -14.51 9.32
C VAL A 22 19.69 -13.22 9.15
N PHE A 23 20.04 -12.37 8.19
CA PHE A 23 19.33 -11.09 7.97
C PHE A 23 17.88 -11.29 7.55
N VAL A 24 17.61 -12.19 6.61
CA VAL A 24 16.24 -12.52 6.18
C VAL A 24 15.46 -13.12 7.34
N GLY A 25 16.09 -14.02 8.13
CA GLY A 25 15.49 -14.56 9.34
C GLY A 25 15.22 -13.49 10.40
N LEU A 26 16.12 -12.53 10.60
CA LEU A 26 15.96 -11.44 11.56
C LEU A 26 14.88 -10.45 11.11
N VAL A 27 14.84 -10.10 9.81
CA VAL A 27 13.79 -9.25 9.24
C VAL A 27 12.44 -9.96 9.33
N TRP A 28 12.37 -11.25 8.98
CA TRP A 28 11.17 -12.05 9.16
C TRP A 28 10.75 -12.07 10.63
N ILE A 29 11.65 -12.37 11.57
CA ILE A 29 11.39 -12.35 13.01
C ILE A 29 10.96 -10.96 13.49
N ILE A 30 11.53 -9.86 13.00
CA ILE A 30 11.13 -8.50 13.39
C ILE A 30 9.75 -8.17 12.81
N VAL A 31 9.47 -8.57 11.57
CA VAL A 31 8.18 -8.33 10.90
C VAL A 31 7.08 -9.19 11.52
N THR A 32 7.37 -10.44 11.91
CA THR A 32 6.39 -11.36 12.50
C THR A 32 6.32 -11.32 14.03
N ASN A 33 7.40 -10.91 14.72
CA ASN A 33 7.47 -10.82 16.19
C ASN A 33 7.68 -9.39 16.72
N LYS A 34 7.65 -8.35 15.88
CA LYS A 34 6.98 -7.15 16.36
C LYS A 34 5.50 -7.44 16.15
N PRO A 35 4.78 -7.95 17.17
CA PRO A 35 3.35 -7.71 17.17
C PRO A 35 3.24 -6.24 16.86
N TRP A 36 2.49 -5.92 15.82
CA TRP A 36 1.78 -4.66 15.79
C TRP A 36 0.99 -4.70 17.10
N ASN A 37 1.63 -4.19 18.16
CA ASN A 37 1.12 -4.17 19.51
C ASN A 37 0.62 -2.74 19.60
N PRO A 38 -0.62 -2.46 19.17
CA PRO A 38 -1.25 -1.19 19.53
C PRO A 38 -1.25 -1.00 21.05
N SER A 39 -0.96 -2.05 21.83
CA SER A 39 -0.68 -2.08 23.26
C SER A 39 0.59 -1.36 23.74
N GLY A 40 1.04 -0.30 23.05
CA GLY A 40 1.71 0.80 23.76
C GLY A 40 0.86 1.39 24.91
N LEU A 41 -0.38 0.93 25.07
CA LEU A 41 -1.33 1.22 26.15
C LEU A 41 -1.51 0.09 27.19
N THR A 42 -0.67 -0.95 27.26
CA THR A 42 -0.60 -1.77 28.49
C THR A 42 0.37 -1.16 29.49
N GLY A 43 0.19 0.13 29.78
CA GLY A 43 0.56 0.65 31.08
C GLY A 43 -0.56 0.30 32.03
N SER A 44 -0.33 -0.60 32.99
CA SER A 44 -1.19 -0.79 34.18
C SER A 44 -1.18 0.43 35.11
N GLY A 45 -1.17 1.64 34.53
CA GLY A 45 -1.48 2.87 35.23
C GLY A 45 -2.98 3.07 35.11
N ASP A 46 -3.68 2.86 36.21
CA ASP A 46 -5.07 3.24 36.42
C ASP A 46 -5.30 4.72 36.06
N ILE A 47 -5.48 5.03 34.77
CA ILE A 47 -6.11 6.27 34.36
C ILE A 47 -7.57 5.92 34.13
N ALA A 48 -8.42 6.53 34.93
CA ALA A 48 -9.88 6.50 34.85
C ALA A 48 -10.41 7.13 33.54
N GLY A 49 -9.95 6.64 32.38
CA GLY A 49 -10.63 6.75 31.10
C GLY A 49 -11.59 5.57 31.02
N ALA A 50 -12.89 5.87 31.03
CA ALA A 50 -14.01 4.95 31.05
C ALA A 50 -13.69 3.55 30.50
N ALA A 51 -13.78 2.55 31.37
CA ALA A 51 -13.84 1.15 30.99
C ALA A 51 -15.05 0.92 30.06
N GLN A 52 -14.88 1.17 28.76
CA GLN A 52 -15.55 0.38 27.77
C GLN A 52 -15.00 -1.02 27.95
N LEU A 53 -15.75 -1.85 28.68
CA LEU A 53 -15.65 -3.29 28.59
C LEU A 53 -15.81 -3.61 27.10
N GLY A 54 -14.68 -3.66 26.39
CA GLY A 54 -14.61 -3.66 24.93
C GLY A 54 -15.49 -4.77 24.43
N LYS A 55 -16.63 -4.40 23.84
CA LYS A 55 -17.48 -5.40 23.22
C LYS A 55 -16.67 -5.92 22.05
N ASN A 56 -16.39 -7.22 22.03
CA ASN A 56 -15.78 -7.88 20.88
C ASN A 56 -16.81 -7.92 19.74
N CYS A 57 -17.03 -6.76 19.12
CA CYS A 57 -17.97 -6.55 18.05
C CYS A 57 -17.44 -5.46 17.10
N THR A 58 -17.92 -5.46 15.86
CA THR A 58 -17.51 -4.49 14.83
C THR A 58 -18.60 -3.48 14.54
N TYR A 59 -18.17 -2.34 14.00
CA TYR A 59 -18.99 -1.26 13.49
C TYR A 59 -18.69 -1.03 12.00
N PRO A 60 -19.73 -0.80 11.16
CA PRO A 60 -19.55 -0.50 9.75
C PRO A 60 -18.95 0.89 9.54
N LEU A 61 -18.43 1.16 8.34
CA LEU A 61 -17.79 2.46 8.02
C LEU A 61 -18.70 3.66 8.28
N HIS A 62 -20.00 3.52 7.99
CA HIS A 62 -20.97 4.60 8.21
C HIS A 62 -21.07 5.00 9.68
N TYR A 63 -21.03 4.04 10.61
CA TYR A 63 -21.03 4.32 12.05
C TYR A 63 -19.83 5.20 12.42
N TRP A 64 -18.64 4.85 11.96
CA TRP A 64 -17.43 5.63 12.25
C TRP A 64 -17.55 7.06 11.74
N ARG A 65 -18.07 7.25 10.54
CA ARG A 65 -18.30 8.57 9.93
C ARG A 65 -19.21 9.48 10.79
N GLU A 66 -20.21 8.90 11.45
CA GLU A 66 -21.12 9.64 12.32
C GLU A 66 -20.58 9.87 13.74
N HIS A 67 -19.47 9.20 14.08
CA HIS A 67 -18.88 9.21 15.42
C HIS A 67 -17.40 9.63 15.43
N PRO A 68 -17.02 10.80 14.88
CA PRO A 68 -15.64 11.27 14.86
C PRO A 68 -15.07 11.55 16.27
N GLU A 69 -15.93 11.79 17.27
CA GLU A 69 -15.53 11.92 18.67
C GLU A 69 -14.94 10.64 19.27
N ARG A 70 -15.12 9.50 18.59
CA ARG A 70 -14.57 8.20 18.99
C ARG A 70 -13.27 7.83 18.32
N TYR A 71 -12.78 8.65 17.39
CA TYR A 71 -11.49 8.38 16.77
C TYR A 71 -10.36 8.49 17.81
N PRO A 72 -9.32 7.64 17.72
CA PRO A 72 -8.08 7.94 18.43
C PRO A 72 -7.49 9.27 17.92
N PRO A 73 -6.67 9.97 18.71
CA PRO A 73 -6.13 11.28 18.32
C PRO A 73 -5.36 11.26 16.99
N GLN A 74 -4.71 10.14 16.70
CA GLN A 74 -3.97 9.90 15.46
C GLN A 74 -3.98 8.41 15.13
N VAL A 75 -3.98 8.08 13.83
CA VAL A 75 -3.83 6.70 13.31
C VAL A 75 -2.63 6.66 12.37
N VAL A 76 -1.81 5.62 12.44
CA VAL A 76 -0.67 5.46 11.52
C VAL A 76 -0.93 4.31 10.54
N LEU A 77 -1.11 4.62 9.26
CA LEU A 77 -1.31 3.65 8.16
C LEU A 77 -0.35 3.94 7.01
N GLY A 78 0.21 2.92 6.38
CA GLY A 78 1.17 3.08 5.27
C GLY A 78 2.39 3.96 5.59
N GLY A 79 2.77 4.11 6.86
CA GLY A 79 3.81 5.05 7.29
C GLY A 79 3.39 6.54 7.30
N LYS A 80 2.11 6.83 7.01
CA LYS A 80 1.50 8.15 7.14
C LYS A 80 0.72 8.23 8.47
N THR A 81 0.76 9.39 9.11
CA THR A 81 -0.06 9.67 10.30
C THR A 81 -1.30 10.44 9.86
N TYR A 82 -2.47 9.96 10.22
CA TYR A 82 -3.76 10.53 9.90
C TYR A 82 -4.38 11.15 11.15
N GLN A 83 -4.80 12.40 11.03
CA GLN A 83 -5.56 13.09 12.06
C GLN A 83 -7.07 12.83 11.91
N ALA A 84 -7.85 13.18 12.93
CA ALA A 84 -9.29 12.93 12.95
C ALA A 84 -10.06 13.51 11.74
N ASP A 85 -9.66 14.69 11.25
CA ASP A 85 -10.24 15.32 10.06
C ASP A 85 -9.91 14.56 8.78
N GLU A 86 -8.68 14.07 8.64
CA GLU A 86 -8.26 13.25 7.51
C GLU A 86 -8.94 11.88 7.51
N ILE A 87 -9.08 11.27 8.70
CA ILE A 87 -9.84 10.02 8.89
C ILE A 87 -11.27 10.21 8.41
N ASN A 88 -11.93 11.28 8.85
CA ASN A 88 -13.31 11.57 8.43
C ASN A 88 -13.44 11.76 6.92
N ARG A 89 -12.49 12.46 6.29
CA ARG A 89 -12.45 12.66 4.83
C ARG A 89 -12.32 11.33 4.08
N ILE A 90 -11.43 10.45 4.54
CA ILE A 90 -11.24 9.11 3.94
C ILE A 90 -12.51 8.26 4.08
N LEU A 91 -13.11 8.23 5.27
CA LEU A 91 -14.33 7.46 5.53
C LEU A 91 -15.57 7.99 4.82
N SER A 92 -15.57 9.26 4.42
CA SER A 92 -16.66 9.88 3.65
C SER A 92 -16.68 9.44 2.18
N GLY A 93 -15.60 8.83 1.68
CA GLY A 93 -15.55 8.29 0.31
C GLY A 93 -15.33 9.37 -0.74
N ASP A 94 -14.72 10.50 -0.37
CA ASP A 94 -14.41 11.59 -1.32
C ASP A 94 -13.39 11.15 -2.41
N GLY A 95 -12.73 10.00 -2.22
CA GLY A 95 -11.85 9.36 -3.20
C GLY A 95 -12.59 8.27 -3.99
N GLY A 96 -12.83 8.52 -5.28
CA GLY A 96 -13.45 7.55 -6.19
C GLY A 96 -12.49 6.47 -6.72
N ASP A 97 -11.21 6.51 -6.38
CA ASP A 97 -10.21 5.55 -6.84
C ASP A 97 -10.21 4.27 -5.96
N PRO A 98 -9.83 3.11 -6.54
CA PRO A 98 -9.80 1.84 -5.80
C PRO A 98 -8.90 1.84 -4.56
N ALA A 99 -7.79 2.60 -4.56
CA ALA A 99 -6.89 2.66 -3.41
C ALA A 99 -7.57 3.39 -2.23
N SER A 100 -8.23 4.52 -2.48
CA SER A 100 -9.04 5.22 -1.48
C SER A 100 -10.13 4.34 -0.87
N GLN A 101 -10.81 3.52 -1.67
CA GLN A 101 -11.83 2.59 -1.17
C GLN A 101 -11.24 1.52 -0.24
N LEU A 102 -10.11 0.92 -0.63
CA LEU A 102 -9.40 -0.05 0.21
C LEU A 102 -8.90 0.61 1.50
N GLN A 103 -8.37 1.83 1.40
CA GLN A 103 -7.88 2.60 2.54
C GLN A 103 -9.01 2.89 3.54
N ALA A 104 -10.21 3.26 3.07
CA ALA A 104 -11.36 3.48 3.93
C ALA A 104 -11.77 2.21 4.68
N GLN A 105 -11.80 1.05 4.00
CA GLN A 105 -12.09 -0.23 4.65
C GLN A 105 -11.04 -0.60 5.69
N LEU A 106 -9.76 -0.45 5.35
CA LEU A 106 -8.65 -0.72 6.26
C LEU A 106 -8.72 0.17 7.50
N LEU A 107 -9.01 1.46 7.32
CA LEU A 107 -9.18 2.41 8.41
C LEU A 107 -10.37 2.04 9.32
N GLY A 108 -11.48 1.58 8.74
CA GLY A 108 -12.60 1.03 9.50
C GLY A 108 -12.21 -0.17 10.38
N VAL A 109 -11.39 -1.09 9.85
CA VAL A 109 -10.87 -2.22 10.62
C VAL A 109 -9.99 -1.75 11.77
N PHE A 110 -9.10 -0.78 11.54
CA PHE A 110 -8.26 -0.23 12.62
C PHE A 110 -9.07 0.44 13.72
N LEU A 111 -10.12 1.18 13.36
CA LEU A 111 -11.02 1.78 14.33
C LEU A 111 -11.74 0.70 15.16
N ASN A 112 -12.23 -0.36 14.51
CA ASN A 112 -12.84 -1.51 15.19
C ASN A 112 -11.88 -2.19 16.18
N ILE A 113 -10.65 -2.48 15.75
CA ILE A 113 -9.61 -3.08 16.61
C ILE A 113 -9.28 -2.15 17.79
N SER A 114 -9.15 -0.84 17.53
CA SER A 114 -8.89 0.15 18.58
C SER A 114 -10.04 0.28 19.60
N ALA A 115 -11.26 -0.04 19.18
CA ALA A 115 -12.45 -0.10 20.04
C ALA A 115 -12.64 -1.45 20.75
N GLY A 116 -11.75 -2.42 20.53
CA GLY A 116 -11.73 -3.70 21.23
C GLY A 116 -12.29 -4.88 20.43
N ALA A 117 -12.48 -4.76 19.12
CA ALA A 117 -12.78 -5.91 18.26
C ALA A 117 -11.56 -6.84 18.15
N ASP A 118 -11.80 -8.14 18.14
CA ASP A 118 -10.76 -9.17 17.97
C ASP A 118 -10.18 -9.15 16.55
N GLN A 119 -8.85 -9.12 16.46
CA GLN A 119 -8.11 -9.00 15.21
C GLN A 119 -7.62 -10.35 14.66
N ASP A 120 -7.70 -11.44 15.41
CA ASP A 120 -7.02 -12.71 15.09
C ASP A 120 -7.44 -13.27 13.71
N VAL A 121 -8.70 -13.04 13.32
CA VAL A 121 -9.26 -13.49 12.04
C VAL A 121 -8.91 -12.60 10.84
N ILE A 122 -8.46 -11.36 11.08
CA ILE A 122 -8.27 -10.34 10.03
C ILE A 122 -6.83 -9.85 9.89
N ASP A 123 -5.94 -10.18 10.84
CA ASP A 123 -4.54 -9.72 10.89
C ASP A 123 -3.78 -9.91 9.57
N ALA A 124 -3.85 -11.10 8.98
CA ALA A 124 -3.20 -11.38 7.70
C ALA A 124 -3.75 -10.50 6.55
N THR A 125 -5.05 -10.21 6.55
CA THR A 125 -5.70 -9.35 5.53
C THR A 125 -5.31 -7.89 5.73
N VAL A 126 -5.26 -7.42 6.98
CA VAL A 126 -4.78 -6.06 7.34
C VAL A 126 -3.36 -5.86 6.83
N PHE A 127 -2.47 -6.82 7.07
CA PHE A 127 -1.08 -6.76 6.61
C PHE A 127 -0.97 -6.73 5.08
N GLN A 128 -1.74 -7.58 4.38
CA GLN A 128 -1.77 -7.60 2.91
C GLN A 128 -2.31 -6.29 2.33
N ALA A 129 -3.40 -5.75 2.88
CA ALA A 129 -3.97 -4.47 2.46
C ALA A 129 -3.01 -3.30 2.68
N TYR A 130 -2.31 -3.28 3.81
CA TYR A 130 -1.25 -2.32 4.06
C TYR A 130 -0.14 -2.40 3.00
N GLY A 131 0.37 -3.61 2.74
CA GLY A 131 1.41 -3.83 1.73
C GLY A 131 0.96 -3.37 0.34
N TRP A 132 -0.30 -3.66 -0.01
CA TRP A 132 -0.89 -3.25 -1.27
C TRP A 132 -0.91 -1.72 -1.41
N LEU A 133 -1.39 -0.99 -0.38
CA LEU A 133 -1.44 0.49 -0.38
C LEU A 133 -0.06 1.15 -0.46
N VAL A 134 0.96 0.55 0.17
CA VAL A 134 2.35 1.03 0.06
C VAL A 134 2.89 0.87 -1.36
N SER A 135 2.54 -0.24 -2.04
CA SER A 135 2.99 -0.50 -3.41
C SER A 135 2.22 0.26 -4.49
N HIS A 136 1.02 0.76 -4.19
CA HIS A 136 0.14 1.47 -5.12
C HIS A 136 -0.29 2.84 -4.54
N PRO A 137 0.60 3.85 -4.55
CA PRO A 137 0.27 5.17 -4.03
C PRO A 137 -0.82 5.85 -4.88
N ASP A 138 -1.47 6.85 -4.28
CA ASP A 138 -2.54 7.62 -4.91
C ASP A 138 -2.15 8.13 -6.31
N GLY A 139 -3.01 7.87 -7.30
CA GLY A 139 -2.78 8.26 -8.70
C GLY A 139 -1.80 7.39 -9.49
N SER A 140 -1.30 6.30 -8.93
CA SER A 140 -0.51 5.32 -9.68
C SER A 140 -1.36 4.52 -10.67
N ASP A 141 -0.74 4.10 -11.77
CA ASP A 141 -1.35 3.16 -12.71
C ASP A 141 -1.37 1.75 -12.10
N ILE A 142 -2.57 1.19 -11.92
CA ILE A 142 -2.77 -0.13 -11.31
C ILE A 142 -3.04 -1.16 -12.42
N SER A 143 -2.24 -2.23 -12.46
CA SER A 143 -2.47 -3.37 -13.35
C SER A 143 -3.77 -4.10 -13.03
N GLU A 144 -4.32 -4.86 -13.98
CA GLU A 144 -5.57 -5.61 -13.75
C GLU A 144 -5.43 -6.61 -12.60
N SER A 145 -4.33 -7.36 -12.55
CA SER A 145 -4.07 -8.31 -11.45
C SER A 145 -3.97 -7.64 -10.10
N ALA A 146 -3.38 -6.43 -10.04
CA ALA A 146 -3.32 -5.67 -8.79
C ALA A 146 -4.71 -5.15 -8.37
N ARG A 147 -5.59 -4.82 -9.33
CA ARG A 147 -6.98 -4.45 -9.07
C ARG A 147 -7.81 -5.63 -8.55
N GLU A 148 -7.61 -6.84 -9.11
CA GLU A 148 -8.24 -8.06 -8.60
C GLU A 148 -7.82 -8.35 -7.15
N GLU A 149 -6.52 -8.21 -6.84
CA GLU A 149 -6.02 -8.35 -5.48
C GLU A 149 -6.62 -7.30 -4.54
N GLN A 150 -6.66 -6.04 -4.96
CA GLN A 150 -7.30 -4.95 -4.22
C GLN A 150 -8.77 -5.27 -3.90
N SER A 151 -9.53 -5.74 -4.89
CA SER A 151 -10.95 -6.06 -4.73
C SER A 151 -11.15 -7.22 -3.76
N ARG A 152 -10.28 -8.24 -3.81
CA ARG A 152 -10.29 -9.34 -2.84
C ARG A 152 -10.05 -8.83 -1.41
N LEU A 153 -9.05 -7.97 -1.22
CA LEU A 153 -8.72 -7.40 0.09
C LEU A 153 -9.83 -6.49 0.61
N TYR A 154 -10.39 -5.64 -0.27
CA TYR A 154 -11.53 -4.77 0.02
C TYR A 154 -12.70 -5.58 0.58
N ASN A 155 -13.12 -6.64 -0.12
CA ASN A 155 -14.26 -7.47 0.28
C ASN A 155 -14.05 -8.17 1.63
N LEU A 156 -12.83 -8.59 1.93
CA LEU A 156 -12.51 -9.25 3.22
C LEU A 156 -12.56 -8.25 4.38
N LEU A 157 -12.01 -7.05 4.21
CA LEU A 157 -12.06 -6.00 5.22
C LEU A 157 -13.50 -5.50 5.42
N GLU A 158 -14.24 -5.33 4.33
CA GLU A 158 -15.65 -4.97 4.35
C GLU A 158 -16.49 -6.02 5.10
N ALA A 159 -16.30 -7.30 4.80
CA ALA A 159 -16.99 -8.39 5.51
C ALA A 159 -16.69 -8.38 7.02
N TYR A 160 -15.45 -8.08 7.42
CA TYR A 160 -15.11 -7.91 8.84
C TYR A 160 -15.81 -6.69 9.46
N ASN A 161 -15.77 -5.53 8.80
CA ASN A 161 -16.42 -4.29 9.27
C ASN A 161 -17.95 -4.44 9.41
N TYR A 162 -18.57 -5.26 8.57
CA TYR A 162 -19.99 -5.63 8.65
C TYR A 162 -20.26 -6.83 9.56
N GLY A 163 -19.26 -7.30 10.28
CA GLY A 163 -19.36 -8.43 11.20
C GLY A 163 -19.83 -9.74 10.56
N LEU A 164 -19.58 -9.89 9.26
CA LEU A 164 -19.82 -11.10 8.47
C LEU A 164 -18.61 -12.06 8.51
N ALA A 165 -17.46 -11.59 9.00
CA ALA A 165 -16.25 -12.38 9.15
C ALA A 165 -15.65 -12.22 10.56
N GLY A 166 -15.58 -13.32 11.31
CA GLY A 166 -14.88 -13.44 12.59
C GLY A 166 -15.61 -12.87 13.81
N VAL A 167 -15.85 -11.56 13.81
CA VAL A 167 -16.43 -10.82 14.94
C VAL A 167 -17.82 -10.29 14.55
N ALA A 168 -18.82 -10.40 15.41
CA ALA A 168 -20.20 -9.98 15.08
C ALA A 168 -20.38 -8.45 15.11
N LEU A 169 -21.39 -7.92 14.44
CA LEU A 169 -21.76 -6.50 14.54
C LEU A 169 -22.21 -6.12 15.95
N CYS A 170 -21.87 -4.91 16.37
CA CYS A 170 -22.37 -4.36 17.62
C CYS A 170 -23.90 -4.12 17.53
N PRO A 171 -24.67 -4.34 18.61
CA PRO A 171 -26.13 -4.14 18.60
C PRO A 171 -26.55 -2.72 18.19
N GLU A 172 -25.80 -1.72 18.65
CA GLU A 172 -25.99 -0.32 18.27
C GLU A 172 -25.67 -0.05 16.80
N ALA A 173 -24.80 -0.85 16.17
CA ALA A 173 -24.48 -0.74 14.75
C ALA A 173 -25.57 -1.38 13.86
N ALA A 174 -26.27 -2.39 14.39
CA ALA A 174 -27.29 -3.12 13.63
C ALA A 174 -28.46 -2.24 13.18
N SER A 175 -28.81 -1.19 13.94
CA SER A 175 -29.86 -0.24 13.54
C SER A 175 -29.52 0.56 12.28
N TYR A 176 -28.23 0.78 12.01
CA TYR A 176 -27.78 1.48 10.81
C TYR A 176 -27.93 0.62 9.54
N MET A 177 -27.79 -0.71 9.67
CA MET A 177 -27.92 -1.64 8.54
C MET A 177 -29.37 -1.81 8.07
N ILE A 178 -30.35 -1.65 8.95
CA ILE A 178 -31.77 -1.86 8.64
C ILE A 178 -32.33 -0.70 7.81
N THR A 179 -31.70 0.47 7.84
CA THR A 179 -32.22 1.69 7.21
C THR A 179 -32.01 1.73 5.70
N GLU A 180 -31.00 1.04 5.14
CA GLU A 180 -30.73 1.06 3.69
C GLU A 180 -31.49 0.01 2.87
N THR A 181 -32.11 -1.00 3.50
CA THR A 181 -32.62 -2.17 2.76
C THR A 181 -34.10 -2.10 2.33
N VAL A 182 -34.88 -1.05 2.65
CA VAL A 182 -36.29 -1.02 2.24
C VAL A 182 -36.78 0.37 1.80
N THR A 183 -36.34 0.83 0.63
CA THR A 183 -37.31 1.48 -0.25
C THR A 183 -37.91 0.36 -1.10
N PRO A 184 -39.17 -0.06 -0.87
CA PRO A 184 -39.82 -0.96 -1.81
C PRO A 184 -39.86 -0.24 -3.16
N SER A 185 -39.10 -0.74 -4.13
CA SER A 185 -39.18 -0.34 -5.52
C SER A 185 -40.65 -0.39 -5.90
N GLN A 186 -41.25 0.79 -6.10
CA GLN A 186 -42.67 0.88 -6.41
C GLN A 186 -42.97 -0.02 -7.60
N THR A 187 -43.99 -0.83 -7.42
CA THR A 187 -44.65 -1.70 -8.39
C THR A 187 -44.62 -1.08 -9.80
N PRO A 188 -44.22 -1.83 -10.84
CA PRO A 188 -44.26 -1.33 -12.22
C PRO A 188 -45.70 -0.97 -12.58
N THR A 189 -45.95 0.31 -12.78
CA THR A 189 -47.21 0.80 -13.35
C THR A 189 -47.27 0.29 -14.79
N ASP A 190 -48.20 -0.62 -15.06
CA ASP A 190 -48.56 -1.11 -16.39
C ASP A 190 -48.80 0.07 -17.33
N ILE A 191 -47.87 0.31 -18.26
CA ILE A 191 -48.02 1.30 -19.32
C ILE A 191 -48.91 0.66 -20.39
N SER A 192 -50.15 1.15 -20.47
CA SER A 192 -51.09 0.76 -21.51
C SER A 192 -50.58 1.16 -22.89
N THR A 193 -50.48 0.15 -23.75
CA THR A 193 -50.34 0.19 -25.20
C THR A 193 -51.29 1.19 -25.86
N THR A 194 -50.73 2.18 -26.58
CA THR A 194 -51.43 2.82 -27.71
C THR A 194 -50.62 2.71 -29.00
N SER A 195 -51.37 2.27 -30.00
CA SER A 195 -51.07 1.85 -31.38
C SER A 195 -50.48 2.96 -32.30
N PRO A 196 -50.02 2.63 -33.53
CA PRO A 196 -48.96 3.31 -34.27
C PRO A 196 -49.42 4.36 -35.30
N SER A 197 -48.43 5.01 -35.95
CA SER A 197 -48.40 5.55 -37.34
C SER A 197 -48.25 7.08 -37.47
N PRO A 198 -47.66 7.66 -38.55
CA PRO A 198 -46.59 7.20 -39.45
C PRO A 198 -45.41 8.20 -39.62
N THR A 199 -44.31 7.67 -40.18
CA THR A 199 -43.18 8.31 -40.90
C THR A 199 -43.58 9.49 -41.80
N PRO A 200 -42.84 10.63 -41.76
CA PRO A 200 -41.80 10.94 -42.78
C PRO A 200 -40.58 11.66 -42.12
N SER A 201 -39.38 11.88 -42.66
CA SER A 201 -38.78 11.89 -44.00
C SER A 201 -37.25 11.97 -43.79
N PRO A 202 -36.39 11.34 -44.63
CA PRO A 202 -34.94 11.49 -44.54
C PRO A 202 -34.43 12.72 -45.31
N SER A 203 -33.52 13.50 -44.71
CA SER A 203 -32.73 14.53 -45.43
C SER A 203 -31.52 14.99 -44.62
N PRO A 204 -30.45 15.48 -45.27
CA PRO A 204 -29.15 14.82 -45.22
C PRO A 204 -28.02 15.66 -44.61
N THR A 205 -26.92 14.96 -44.30
CA THR A 205 -25.52 15.38 -44.46
C THR A 205 -25.12 16.78 -44.00
N ALA A 206 -24.35 16.83 -42.91
CA ALA A 206 -23.19 17.71 -42.83
C ALA A 206 -22.00 16.91 -42.28
N SER A 207 -21.08 16.57 -43.18
CA SER A 207 -19.77 16.01 -42.87
C SER A 207 -18.88 17.13 -42.31
N PRO A 208 -18.29 17.00 -41.12
CA PRO A 208 -17.29 17.96 -40.66
C PRO A 208 -15.97 17.71 -41.42
N THR A 209 -15.64 18.63 -42.33
CA THR A 209 -14.30 18.77 -42.90
C THR A 209 -13.34 19.23 -41.80
N PHE A 210 -12.52 18.30 -41.29
CA PHE A 210 -11.34 18.66 -40.51
C PHE A 210 -10.19 18.97 -41.49
N SER A 211 -9.77 20.24 -41.55
CA SER A 211 -8.49 20.64 -42.13
C SER A 211 -7.34 20.20 -41.22
N PRO A 212 -6.37 19.40 -41.69
CA PRO A 212 -5.13 19.22 -40.96
C PRO A 212 -4.24 20.46 -41.15
N THR A 213 -4.12 21.28 -40.10
CA THR A 213 -3.05 22.27 -40.01
C THR A 213 -1.75 21.52 -39.74
N ALA A 214 -0.90 21.41 -40.75
CA ALA A 214 0.46 20.93 -40.61
C ALA A 214 1.26 21.91 -39.72
N VAL A 215 1.52 21.52 -38.47
CA VAL A 215 2.46 22.22 -37.60
C VAL A 215 3.85 21.66 -37.87
N LEU A 216 4.75 22.57 -38.26
CA LEU A 216 6.16 22.32 -38.54
C LEU A 216 6.87 21.76 -37.29
N PRO A 217 7.71 20.70 -37.40
CA PRO A 217 8.55 20.30 -36.28
C PRO A 217 9.70 21.29 -36.09
N THR A 218 9.65 22.09 -35.03
CA THR A 218 10.83 22.80 -34.53
C THR A 218 11.75 21.79 -33.85
N VAL A 219 12.81 21.40 -34.56
CA VAL A 219 13.95 20.67 -34.00
C VAL A 219 14.69 21.60 -33.05
N ILE A 220 14.47 21.44 -31.74
CA ILE A 220 15.35 22.00 -30.72
C ILE A 220 16.41 20.95 -30.42
N ALA A 221 17.62 21.20 -30.94
CA ALA A 221 18.82 20.44 -30.67
C ALA A 221 19.20 20.55 -29.18
N PRO A 222 19.47 19.44 -28.46
CA PRO A 222 20.18 19.51 -27.19
C PRO A 222 21.65 19.81 -27.44
N SER A 223 22.12 20.94 -26.91
CA SER A 223 23.54 21.30 -26.84
C SER A 223 24.28 20.32 -25.94
N HIS A 224 25.10 19.47 -26.53
CA HIS A 224 25.99 18.58 -25.81
C HIS A 224 27.14 19.40 -25.20
N THR A 225 27.08 19.64 -23.90
CA THR A 225 28.22 20.16 -23.13
C THR A 225 29.19 19.01 -22.87
N SER A 226 30.29 18.99 -23.62
CA SER A 226 31.36 18.02 -23.47
C SER A 226 32.21 18.34 -22.23
N THR A 227 32.29 17.40 -21.28
CA THR A 227 33.28 17.42 -20.19
C THR A 227 34.54 16.69 -20.66
N PRO A 228 35.76 17.21 -20.40
CA PRO A 228 36.98 16.67 -20.97
C PRO A 228 37.39 15.33 -20.35
N THR A 229 37.70 14.38 -21.22
CA THR A 229 38.29 13.07 -20.90
C THR A 229 39.80 13.21 -20.81
N THR A 230 40.37 12.78 -19.68
CA THR A 230 41.81 12.59 -19.51
C THR A 230 42.22 11.22 -20.06
N GLU A 231 43.02 11.32 -21.12
CA GLU A 231 43.81 10.31 -21.83
C GLU A 231 44.80 9.54 -20.92
N ARG A 232 44.95 8.20 -21.09
CA ARG A 232 46.20 7.47 -21.43
C ARG A 232 46.07 5.92 -21.34
N PRO A 233 47.02 5.09 -21.85
CA PRO A 233 47.05 4.57 -23.23
C PRO A 233 47.04 3.02 -23.39
N GLY A 234 46.56 2.63 -24.58
CA GLY A 234 46.61 1.38 -25.37
C GLY A 234 47.39 0.12 -24.96
N ILE A 235 46.85 -1.04 -25.39
CA ILE A 235 47.50 -2.03 -26.29
C ILE A 235 46.44 -2.68 -27.21
N GLU A 236 46.90 -2.99 -28.43
CA GLU A 236 46.37 -3.51 -29.70
C GLU A 236 45.36 -4.69 -29.78
N PRO A 237 44.78 -4.93 -30.99
CA PRO A 237 43.77 -5.94 -31.31
C PRO A 237 44.36 -7.24 -31.88
N SER A 238 43.60 -8.33 -31.83
CA SER A 238 43.84 -9.48 -32.71
C SER A 238 42.54 -10.13 -33.17
N ALA A 239 42.29 -10.04 -34.47
CA ALA A 239 41.24 -10.76 -35.18
C ALA A 239 41.74 -12.14 -35.61
N THR A 240 40.89 -13.17 -35.53
CA THR A 240 41.04 -14.39 -36.34
C THR A 240 39.66 -14.99 -36.59
N ASN A 241 39.27 -14.97 -37.86
CA ASN A 241 38.15 -15.71 -38.43
C ASN A 241 38.57 -17.15 -38.79
N THR A 242 37.57 -18.02 -39.01
CA THR A 242 37.55 -19.27 -39.82
C THR A 242 37.65 -20.59 -39.02
N PRO A 243 37.01 -21.72 -39.43
CA PRO A 243 35.63 -21.96 -39.90
C PRO A 243 34.89 -23.09 -39.12
N ILE A 244 33.63 -23.31 -39.50
CA ILE A 244 32.69 -24.37 -39.08
C ILE A 244 33.22 -25.80 -39.37
N PRO A 245 32.97 -26.77 -38.46
CA PRO A 245 32.17 -27.94 -38.86
C PRO A 245 31.15 -28.43 -37.80
N THR A 246 29.96 -28.76 -38.31
CA THR A 246 29.15 -29.97 -38.06
C THR A 246 28.95 -30.51 -36.62
N THR A 247 27.70 -30.38 -36.18
CA THR A 247 26.85 -31.36 -35.46
C THR A 247 27.46 -32.19 -34.31
N ALA A 248 27.14 -31.78 -33.08
CA ALA A 248 26.83 -32.68 -31.97
C ALA A 248 25.93 -31.99 -30.91
N GLU A 249 24.95 -32.76 -30.47
CA GLU A 249 24.04 -32.70 -29.31
C GLU A 249 24.30 -31.66 -28.18
N PRO A 250 23.30 -30.87 -27.74
CA PRO A 250 23.51 -29.84 -26.72
C PRO A 250 23.55 -30.41 -25.29
N THR A 251 24.70 -30.26 -24.64
CA THR A 251 24.84 -30.29 -23.17
C THR A 251 24.74 -28.86 -22.63
N PRO A 252 23.96 -28.57 -21.57
CA PRO A 252 23.80 -27.20 -21.06
C PRO A 252 25.09 -26.69 -20.41
N THR A 253 25.68 -25.64 -21.00
CA THR A 253 26.80 -24.90 -20.42
C THR A 253 26.28 -23.59 -19.83
N ASN A 254 26.53 -23.40 -18.54
CA ASN A 254 26.10 -22.26 -17.74
C ASN A 254 27.11 -21.11 -17.91
N THR A 255 26.72 -20.06 -18.63
CA THR A 255 27.54 -18.87 -18.90
C THR A 255 27.30 -17.83 -17.80
N SER A 256 28.27 -17.65 -16.91
CA SER A 256 28.27 -16.58 -15.91
C SER A 256 28.76 -15.25 -16.52
N ASN A 257 27.88 -14.25 -16.50
CA ASN A 257 28.12 -12.86 -16.88
C ASN A 257 28.99 -12.15 -15.82
N PRO A 258 30.02 -11.35 -16.17
CA PRO A 258 30.75 -10.55 -15.20
C PRO A 258 30.00 -9.24 -14.90
N GLU A 259 29.41 -9.16 -13.70
CA GLU A 259 28.69 -7.99 -13.21
C GLU A 259 29.64 -6.99 -12.54
N ALA A 260 29.42 -5.71 -12.84
CA ALA A 260 30.26 -4.57 -12.49
C ALA A 260 30.33 -4.33 -10.96
N THR A 261 31.53 -3.98 -10.49
CA THR A 261 31.83 -3.59 -9.11
C THR A 261 30.98 -2.37 -8.68
N PRO A 262 30.12 -2.47 -7.66
CA PRO A 262 29.41 -1.32 -7.13
C PRO A 262 30.33 -0.47 -6.24
N THR A 263 30.36 0.84 -6.51
CA THR A 263 30.98 1.86 -5.64
C THR A 263 30.19 1.96 -4.34
N PHE A 264 30.87 1.76 -3.22
CA PHE A 264 30.31 1.78 -1.88
C PHE A 264 30.12 3.23 -1.41
N THR A 265 28.88 3.71 -1.33
CA THR A 265 28.55 4.98 -0.67
C THR A 265 28.51 4.73 0.84
N GLN A 266 29.34 5.45 1.59
CA GLN A 266 29.46 5.32 3.04
C GLN A 266 28.11 5.66 3.74
N PRO A 267 27.67 4.87 4.73
CA PRO A 267 26.44 5.13 5.47
C PRO A 267 26.46 6.50 6.16
N PRO A 268 25.33 7.24 6.18
CA PRO A 268 25.24 8.51 6.87
C PRO A 268 25.45 8.32 8.38
N GLU A 269 26.22 9.23 8.95
CA GLU A 269 26.55 9.31 10.38
C GLU A 269 25.27 9.46 11.23
N PRO A 270 25.16 8.78 12.37
CA PRO A 270 23.94 8.79 13.18
C PRO A 270 23.61 10.21 13.68
N SER A 271 22.36 10.61 13.45
CA SER A 271 21.83 11.90 13.89
C SER A 271 21.74 11.96 15.42
N PRO A 272 22.08 13.09 16.07
CA PRO A 272 22.15 13.19 17.52
C PRO A 272 20.78 12.98 18.18
N THR A 273 20.75 12.14 19.21
CA THR A 273 19.57 11.88 20.03
C THR A 273 19.20 13.13 20.85
N PHE A 274 18.08 13.76 20.50
CA PHE A 274 17.48 14.82 21.32
C PHE A 274 16.82 14.19 22.56
N THR A 275 17.37 14.48 23.74
CA THR A 275 16.75 14.14 25.02
C THR A 275 15.73 15.23 25.36
N VAL A 276 14.45 14.90 25.31
CA VAL A 276 13.38 15.81 25.74
C VAL A 276 13.38 15.87 27.28
N PRO A 277 13.43 17.06 27.90
CA PRO A 277 13.39 17.18 29.35
C PRO A 277 12.03 16.72 29.91
N PRO A 278 12.01 16.18 31.15
CA PRO A 278 10.77 15.73 31.77
C PRO A 278 9.78 16.89 31.96
N PRO A 279 8.47 16.63 31.87
CA PRO A 279 7.45 17.64 32.08
C PRO A 279 7.52 18.20 33.51
N PRO A 280 7.23 19.50 33.71
CA PRO A 280 7.24 20.11 35.03
C PRO A 280 6.16 19.48 35.93
N SER A 281 6.50 19.18 37.18
CA SER A 281 5.53 18.73 38.19
C SER A 281 4.43 19.78 38.39
N PRO A 282 3.16 19.38 38.56
CA PRO A 282 2.08 20.31 38.84
C PRO A 282 2.28 20.99 40.20
N THR A 283 2.37 22.32 40.18
CA THR A 283 2.35 23.15 41.40
C THR A 283 0.93 23.18 41.95
N ILE A 284 0.72 22.56 43.12
CA ILE A 284 -0.55 22.66 43.86
C ILE A 284 -0.53 23.98 44.64
N THR A 285 -1.32 24.95 44.21
CA THR A 285 -1.56 26.19 44.95
C THR A 285 -2.56 25.91 46.08
N PRO A 286 -2.22 26.18 47.35
CA PRO A 286 -3.18 26.05 48.45
C PRO A 286 -4.31 27.09 48.32
N PRO A 287 -5.53 26.77 48.77
CA PRO A 287 -6.65 27.71 48.75
C PRO A 287 -6.39 28.93 49.65
N PRO A 288 -6.93 30.11 49.29
CA PRO A 288 -6.77 31.33 50.07
C PRO A 288 -7.48 31.26 51.44
N PRO A 289 -6.99 32.02 52.44
CA PRO A 289 -7.53 32.05 53.81
C PRO A 289 -8.91 32.69 53.91
#